data_AF-A0AAJ0JM41-F1
#
_entry.id   AF-A0AAJ0JM41-F1
#
_cell.length_a   1.000
_cell.length_b   1.000
_cell.length_c   1.000
_cell.angle_alpha   90.00
_cell.angle_beta   90.00
_cell.angle_gamma   90.00
#
_symmetry.space_group_name_H-M   'P 1'
#
loop_
_entity.id
_entity.type
_entity.pdbx_description
1 polymer ?
#
loop_
_entity_poly.entity_id
_entity_poly.type
_entity_poly.pdbx_seq_one_letter_code
_entity_poly.pdbx_strand_id
1 'polypeptide(L)' 'MLEGGLKTNQYETKDIEVLNEIEYLEKQHQLQRISPYYHIIHEVDEMNCVDTKVKVRNIGERI' A
#
# COMPACT_ATOMS: atom_id res chain seq x y z
N MET A 1 -7.61 4.43 4.51
CA MET A 1 -6.46 3.51 4.43
C MET A 1 -6.25 3.24 2.96
N LEU A 2 -5.01 3.31 2.48
CA LEU A 2 -4.68 2.91 1.11
C LEU A 2 -4.07 1.50 1.15
N GLU A 3 -4.35 0.73 0.11
CA GLU A 3 -3.99 -0.68 0.00
C GLU A 3 -3.66 -1.00 -1.47
N GLY A 4 -2.62 -1.80 -1.67
CA GLY A 4 -2.29 -2.41 -2.95
C GLY A 4 -1.79 -3.83 -2.74
N GLY A 5 -1.99 -4.70 -3.73
CA GLY A 5 -1.72 -6.13 -3.59
C GLY A 5 -0.86 -6.70 -4.71
N LEU A 6 -0.01 -7.67 -4.37
CA LEU A 6 0.82 -8.42 -5.31
C LEU A 6 0.56 -9.92 -5.17
N LYS A 7 0.28 -10.59 -6.29
CA LYS A 7 0.23 -12.06 -6.38
C LYS A 7 1.53 -12.57 -6.98
N THR A 8 2.58 -12.74 -6.15
CA THR A 8 3.92 -13.11 -6.65
C THR A 8 4.81 -13.62 -5.52
N ASN A 9 5.62 -14.63 -5.84
CA ASN A 9 6.67 -15.12 -4.94
C ASN A 9 7.90 -14.19 -4.87
N GLN A 10 7.94 -13.15 -5.71
CA GLN A 10 8.99 -12.13 -5.77
C GLN A 10 8.49 -10.78 -5.25
N TYR A 11 7.81 -10.76 -4.10
CA TYR A 11 7.23 -9.51 -3.58
C TYR A 11 8.33 -8.49 -3.23
N GLU A 12 9.48 -8.93 -2.74
CA GLU A 12 10.59 -8.05 -2.34
C GLU A 12 11.14 -7.18 -3.48
N THR A 13 11.01 -7.63 -4.73
CA THR A 13 11.47 -6.85 -5.90
C THR A 13 10.34 -6.08 -6.58
N LYS A 14 9.09 -6.35 -6.22
CA LYS A 14 7.89 -5.74 -6.82
C LYS A 14 7.16 -4.79 -5.87
N ASP A 15 7.50 -4.76 -4.58
CA ASP A 15 6.86 -3.90 -3.58
C ASP A 15 6.95 -2.40 -3.96
N ILE A 16 8.06 -1.98 -4.57
CA ILE A 16 8.31 -0.62 -5.03
C ILE A 16 7.20 -0.14 -5.97
N GLU A 17 6.67 -1.01 -6.84
CA GLU A 17 5.58 -0.65 -7.75
C GLU A 17 4.30 -0.31 -6.98
N VAL A 18 3.96 -1.12 -5.97
CA VAL A 18 2.81 -0.89 -5.10
C VAL A 18 2.98 0.35 -4.24
N LEU A 19 4.18 0.56 -3.69
CA LEU A 19 4.50 1.74 -2.91
C LEU A 19 4.35 3.02 -3.75
N ASN A 20 4.84 3.00 -5.00
CA ASN A 20 4.69 4.12 -5.92
C ASN A 20 3.23 4.40 -6.27
N GLU A 21 2.40 3.37 -6.45
CA GLU A 21 0.96 3.52 -6.70
C GLU A 21 0.24 4.14 -5.50
N ILE A 22 0.55 3.66 -4.28
CA ILE A 22 0.01 4.24 -3.05
C ILE A 22 0.42 5.71 -2.92
N GLU A 23 1.69 6.06 -3.13
CA GLU A 23 2.14 7.46 -3.09
C GLU A 23 1.51 8.34 -4.15
N TYR A 24 1.25 7.79 -5.34
CA TYR A 24 0.52 8.50 -6.39
C TYR A 24 -0.91 8.82 -5.93
N LEU A 25 -1.63 7.84 -5.36
CA LEU A 25 -2.97 8.04 -4.82
C LEU A 25 -2.98 9.03 -3.65
N GLU A 26 -1.98 8.99 -2.77
CA GLU A 26 -1.85 9.97 -1.68
C GLU A 26 -1.79 11.39 -2.21
N LYS A 27 -0.99 11.63 -3.26
CA LYS A 27 -0.83 12.95 -3.88
C LYS A 27 -2.08 13.39 -4.63
N GLN A 28 -2.71 12.51 -5.41
CA GLN A 28 -3.92 12.84 -6.17
C GLN A 28 -5.10 13.23 -5.26
N HIS A 29 -5.18 12.60 -4.08
CA HIS A 29 -6.31 12.77 -3.17
C HIS A 29 -6.04 13.68 -1.97
N GLN A 30 -4.90 14.39 -1.94
CA GLN A 30 -4.51 15.24 -0.80
C GLN A 30 -4.57 14.46 0.52
N LEU A 31 -4.00 13.26 0.51
CA LEU A 31 -3.90 12.40 1.68
C LEU A 31 -2.47 12.48 2.22
N GLN A 32 -2.34 12.53 3.53
CA GLN A 32 -1.07 12.49 4.23
C GLN A 32 -0.92 11.14 4.93
N ARG A 33 0.15 10.42 4.63
CA ARG A 33 0.58 9.24 5.38
C ARG A 33 0.76 9.54 6.87
N ILE A 34 0.17 8.72 7.73
CA ILE A 34 0.27 8.81 9.20
C ILE A 34 0.73 7.51 9.87
N SER A 35 1.09 6.50 9.08
CA SER A 35 1.71 5.27 9.57
C SER A 35 2.82 4.79 8.63
N PRO A 36 3.69 3.86 9.07
CA PRO A 36 4.51 3.07 8.17
C PRO A 36 3.66 2.25 7.18
N TYR A 37 4.32 1.70 6.16
CA TYR A 37 3.74 0.66 5.31
C TYR A 37 3.74 -0.69 6.05
N TYR A 38 2.60 -1.35 6.06
CA TYR A 38 2.43 -2.69 6.58
C TYR A 38 2.40 -3.67 5.42
N HIS A 39 3.24 -4.70 5.47
CA HIS A 39 3.19 -5.83 4.55
C HIS A 39 2.49 -6.99 5.25
N ILE A 40 1.41 -7.48 4.65
CA ILE A 40 0.69 -8.65 5.14
C ILE A 40 0.90 -9.75 4.10
N ILE A 41 1.62 -10.80 4.51
CA ILE A 41 1.94 -11.93 3.66
C ILE A 41 0.91 -13.03 3.94
N HIS A 42 0.21 -13.44 2.89
CA HIS A 42 -0.78 -14.51 2.90
C HIS A 42 -0.32 -15.61 1.95
N GLU A 43 -0.36 -16.85 2.42
CA GLU A 43 -0.12 -18.02 1.56
C GLU A 43 -1.48 -18.56 1.11
N VAL A 44 -1.72 -18.57 -0.20
CA VAL A 44 -2.95 -19.09 -0.82
C VAL A 44 -2.54 -19.96 -2.00
N ASP A 45 -2.95 -21.23 -2.00
CA ASP A 45 -2.66 -22.19 -3.08
C ASP A 45 -1.18 -22.23 -3.50
N GLU A 46 -0.25 -22.33 -2.53
CA GLU A 46 1.21 -22.33 -2.72
C GLU A 46 1.79 -21.04 -3.33
N MET A 47 0.99 -19.97 -3.44
CA MET A 47 1.42 -18.64 -3.86
C MET A 47 1.43 -17.67 -2.68
N ASN A 48 2.50 -16.88 -2.58
CA ASN A 48 2.54 -15.75 -1.66
C ASN A 48 1.77 -14.57 -2.27
N CYS A 49 0.69 -14.17 -1.61
CA CYS A 49 0.02 -12.90 -1.81
C CYS A 49 0.54 -11.91 -0.77
N VAL A 50 0.93 -10.71 -1.20
CA VAL A 50 1.39 -9.65 -0.30
C VAL A 50 0.51 -8.43 -0.46
N ASP A 51 -0.14 -8.04 0.63
CA ASP A 51 -0.90 -6.81 0.72
C ASP A 51 -0.08 -5.74 1.42
N THR A 52 0.12 -4.60 0.76
CA THR A 52 0.77 -3.43 1.34
C THR A 52 -0.29 -2.42 1.74
N LYS A 53 -0.33 -2.04 3.01
CA LYS A 53 -1.33 -1.11 3.56
C LYS A 53 -0.71 0.06 4.28
N VAL A 54 -1.34 1.23 4.19
CA VAL A 54 -0.91 2.44 4.89
C VAL A 54 -2.09 3.26 5.40
N LYS A 55 -1.96 3.77 6.63
CA LYS A 55 -2.92 4.70 7.21
C LYS A 55 -2.62 6.11 6.71
N VAL A 56 -3.66 6.76 6.24
CA VAL A 56 -3.61 8.12 5.69
C VAL A 56 -4.68 8.99 6.34
N ARG A 57 -4.46 10.30 6.33
CA ARG A 57 -5.40 11.33 6.80
C ARG A 57 -5.64 12.34 5.68
N ASN A 58 -6.88 12.77 5.48
CA ASN A 58 -7.19 13.86 4.56
C ASN A 58 -6.63 15.19 5.10
N ILE A 59 -5.90 15.93 4.28
CA ILE A 59 -5.38 17.27 4.63
C ILE A 59 -6.22 18.42 4.04
N GLY A 60 -7.25 18.10 3.23
CA GLY A 60 -8.16 19.07 2.63
C GLY A 60 -9.42 19.39 3.45
N GLU A 61 -9.72 18.63 4.51
CA GLU A 61 -10.81 18.95 5.45
C GLU A 61 -10.32 20.03 6.43
N ARG A 62 -10.59 21.30 6.11
CA ARG A 62 -10.60 22.37 7.12
C ARG A 62 -11.76 22.11 8.07
N ILE A 63 -11.45 21.89 9.35
CA ILE A 63 -12.40 21.95 10.47
C ILE A 63 -12.91 23.39 10.60
#